data_AF-A0A0C1INQ5-F1
#
_entry.id   AF-A0A0C1INQ5-F1
#
_cell.length_a   1.000
_cell.length_b   1.000
_cell.length_c   1.000
_cell.angle_alpha   90.00
_cell.angle_beta   90.00
_cell.angle_gamma   90.00
#
_symmetry.space_group_name_H-M   'P 1'
#
loop_
_entity.id
_entity.type
_entity.pdbx_description
1 polymer ?
#
loop_
_entity_poly.entity_id
_entity_poly.type
_entity_poly.pdbx_seq_one_letter_code
_entity_poly.pdbx_strand_id
1 'polypeptide(L)'
;MKRITSLQNNLFLLILCLIFVVSCKKDVIENDVSQKDIMKEVKQFNGHLKQTKTYPSDVVQTWIKFDLRLLRSNPTLLNNFVMMQHWAYSSIALYESVLPGMPAYRTLSGQLSDMPAMPSTEPGIAYHWPTVANTVFAEMKRYYYSNLSEADKGSTDSLEAALNERYQEEINVCNLSDIS
;
A
#
# COMPACT_ATOMS: atom_id res chain seq x y z
N MET A 1 -9.07 -50.64 27.69
CA MET A 1 -8.00 -49.62 27.56
C MET A 1 -8.09 -48.72 26.31
N LYS A 2 -8.90 -49.02 25.26
CA LYS A 2 -9.06 -48.16 24.07
C LYS A 2 -10.12 -47.04 24.17
N ARG A 3 -11.09 -47.15 25.09
CA ARG A 3 -12.16 -46.13 25.26
C ARG A 3 -11.70 -44.87 26.00
N ILE A 4 -10.72 -44.99 26.89
CA ILE A 4 -10.20 -43.88 27.70
C ILE A 4 -9.34 -42.94 26.84
N THR A 5 -8.53 -43.48 25.91
CA THR A 5 -7.72 -42.69 24.97
C THR A 5 -8.57 -41.96 23.92
N SER A 6 -9.68 -42.56 23.47
CA SER A 6 -10.63 -41.91 22.55
C SER A 6 -11.37 -40.73 23.20
N LEU A 7 -11.73 -40.84 24.48
CA LEU A 7 -12.39 -39.76 25.22
C LEU A 7 -11.43 -38.60 25.46
N GLN A 8 -10.16 -38.90 25.75
CA GLN A 8 -9.10 -37.90 25.95
C GLN A 8 -8.73 -37.16 24.64
N ASN A 9 -8.73 -37.86 23.50
CA ASN A 9 -8.52 -37.24 22.18
C ASN A 9 -9.68 -36.35 21.73
N ASN A 10 -10.92 -36.77 21.99
CA ASN A 10 -12.12 -35.95 21.70
C ASN A 10 -12.21 -34.73 22.60
N LEU A 11 -11.81 -34.86 23.88
CA LEU A 11 -11.72 -33.73 24.80
C LEU A 11 -10.63 -32.73 24.36
N PHE A 12 -9.49 -33.22 23.88
CA PHE A 12 -8.42 -32.36 23.35
C PHE A 12 -8.84 -31.63 22.06
N LEU A 13 -9.56 -32.29 21.16
CA LEU A 13 -10.14 -31.68 19.96
C LEU A 13 -11.18 -30.61 20.29
N LEU A 14 -12.02 -30.83 21.30
CA LEU A 14 -13.01 -29.84 21.76
C LEU A 14 -12.34 -28.62 22.40
N ILE A 15 -11.25 -28.82 23.17
CA ILE A 15 -10.47 -27.71 23.75
C ILE A 15 -9.75 -26.91 22.65
N LEU A 16 -9.18 -27.58 21.63
CA LEU A 16 -8.55 -26.91 20.49
C LEU A 16 -9.56 -26.10 19.66
N CYS A 17 -10.76 -26.62 19.43
CA CYS A 17 -11.85 -25.88 18.80
C CYS A 17 -12.29 -24.67 19.64
N LEU A 18 -12.38 -24.80 20.96
CA LEU A 18 -12.72 -23.70 21.87
C LEU A 18 -11.68 -22.57 21.84
N ILE A 19 -10.39 -22.89 21.67
CA ILE A 19 -9.32 -21.90 21.56
C ILE A 19 -9.43 -21.10 20.23
N PHE A 20 -9.84 -21.75 19.13
CA PHE A 20 -10.02 -21.09 17.84
C PHE A 20 -11.20 -20.11 17.80
N VAL A 21 -12.28 -20.36 18.55
CA VAL A 21 -13.43 -19.42 18.62
C VAL A 21 -13.18 -18.21 19.52
N VAL A 22 -12.27 -18.30 20.49
CA VAL A 22 -11.94 -17.18 21.41
C VAL A 22 -10.89 -16.24 20.81
N SER A 23 -10.15 -16.64 19.77
CA SER A 23 -9.13 -15.81 19.13
C SER A 23 -9.65 -14.73 18.17
N CYS A 24 -10.98 -14.55 18.07
CA CYS A 24 -11.62 -13.43 17.38
C CYS A 24 -12.47 -12.60 18.34
N LYS A 25 -11.83 -11.99 19.33
CA LYS A 25 -12.33 -10.74 19.89
C LYS A 25 -11.39 -9.62 19.47
N LYS A 26 -11.91 -8.72 18.64
CA LYS A 26 -11.29 -7.42 18.37
C LYS A 26 -11.43 -6.62 19.67
N ASP A 27 -10.37 -6.58 20.46
CA ASP A 27 -10.29 -5.68 21.60
C ASP A 27 -10.26 -4.25 21.06
N VAL A 28 -11.40 -3.57 21.16
CA VAL A 28 -11.45 -2.12 21.04
C VAL A 28 -10.76 -1.60 22.29
N ILE A 29 -9.49 -1.22 22.16
CA ILE A 29 -8.80 -0.43 23.18
C ILE A 29 -9.47 0.94 23.18
N GLU A 30 -10.42 1.12 24.09
CA GLU A 30 -10.96 2.42 24.46
C GLU A 30 -9.90 3.12 25.33
N ASN A 31 -8.85 3.62 24.67
CA ASN A 31 -8.02 4.65 25.28
C ASN A 31 -8.85 5.93 25.28
N ASP A 32 -9.44 6.25 26.43
CA ASP A 32 -9.94 7.58 26.77
C ASP A 32 -8.77 8.57 26.77
N VAL A 33 -8.35 8.95 25.57
CA VAL A 33 -7.78 10.25 25.29
C VAL A 33 -8.84 10.93 24.45
N SER A 34 -9.71 11.66 25.14
CA SER A 34 -10.64 12.67 24.62
C SER A 34 -10.40 12.96 23.14
N GLN A 35 -11.18 12.30 22.28
CA GLN A 35 -11.17 12.47 20.82
C GLN A 35 -11.32 13.95 20.40
N LYS A 36 -11.83 14.80 21.30
CA LYS A 36 -11.95 16.25 21.12
C LYS A 36 -10.62 17.00 21.18
N ASP A 37 -9.63 16.50 21.92
CA ASP A 37 -8.35 17.19 22.10
C ASP A 37 -7.38 16.85 20.95
N ILE A 38 -7.43 15.60 20.44
CA ILE A 38 -6.74 15.21 19.20
C ILE A 38 -7.31 16.00 18.00
N MET A 39 -8.63 16.20 17.93
CA MET A 39 -9.27 16.95 16.85
C MET A 39 -8.93 18.46 16.86
N LYS A 40 -8.49 19.01 18.00
CA LYS A 40 -8.09 20.42 18.10
C LYS A 40 -6.67 20.67 17.59
N GLU A 41 -5.75 19.72 17.76
CA GLU A 41 -4.41 19.79 17.17
C GLU A 41 -4.38 19.43 15.69
N VAL A 42 -5.28 18.54 15.23
CA VAL A 42 -5.39 18.12 13.82
C VAL A 42 -5.82 19.26 12.88
N LYS A 43 -6.39 20.36 13.40
CA LYS A 43 -6.68 21.56 12.58
C LYS A 43 -5.43 22.32 12.12
N GLN A 44 -4.26 22.02 12.66
CA GLN A 44 -3.02 22.76 12.40
C GLN A 44 -2.16 22.12 11.29
N PHE A 45 -2.53 20.95 10.75
CA PHE A 45 -1.68 20.24 9.78
C PHE A 45 -2.43 20.00 8.45
N ASN A 46 -2.73 21.10 7.77
CA ASN A 46 -3.38 21.06 6.47
C ASN A 46 -2.37 20.52 5.44
N GLY A 47 -2.58 19.29 4.95
CA GLY A 47 -1.78 18.66 3.89
C GLY A 47 -2.15 17.19 3.61
N HIS A 48 -2.83 16.54 4.55
CA HIS A 48 -3.32 15.16 4.43
C HIS A 48 -4.86 15.08 4.40
N LEU A 49 -5.51 15.98 3.63
CA LEU A 49 -6.96 16.19 3.65
C LEU A 49 -7.80 14.91 3.41
N LYS A 50 -7.24 13.91 2.71
CA LYS A 50 -7.83 12.56 2.59
C LYS A 50 -6.79 11.52 3.00
N GLN A 51 -7.18 10.51 3.76
CA GLN A 51 -6.28 9.42 4.16
C GLN A 51 -6.12 8.41 3.02
N THR A 52 -4.97 7.75 2.92
CA THR A 52 -4.71 6.74 1.87
C THR A 52 -5.78 5.64 1.84
N LYS A 53 -6.32 5.27 3.00
CA LYS A 53 -7.38 4.24 3.13
C LYS A 53 -8.70 4.58 2.41
N THR A 54 -8.94 5.84 2.03
CA THR A 54 -10.18 6.24 1.33
C THR A 54 -10.11 5.91 -0.16
N TYR A 55 -8.93 5.59 -0.68
CA TYR A 55 -8.71 5.29 -2.08
C TYR A 55 -8.71 3.79 -2.34
N PRO A 56 -9.19 3.34 -3.50
CA PRO A 56 -9.09 1.95 -3.91
C PRO A 56 -7.63 1.54 -4.17
N SER A 57 -7.35 0.24 -4.10
CA SER A 57 -6.02 -0.33 -4.41
C SER A 57 -5.84 -0.68 -5.89
N ASP A 58 -6.69 -0.13 -6.77
CA ASP A 58 -6.76 -0.46 -8.19
C ASP A 58 -5.50 -0.05 -8.96
N VAL A 59 -4.87 1.08 -8.58
CA VAL A 59 -3.59 1.54 -9.11
C VAL A 59 -2.52 0.47 -8.98
N VAL A 60 -2.37 -0.10 -7.77
CA VAL A 60 -1.39 -1.14 -7.46
C VAL A 60 -1.70 -2.41 -8.26
N GLN A 61 -2.98 -2.83 -8.27
CA GLN A 61 -3.39 -4.02 -9.02
C GLN A 61 -3.12 -3.88 -10.52
N THR A 62 -3.31 -2.68 -11.07
CA THR A 62 -3.06 -2.39 -12.49
C THR A 62 -1.58 -2.51 -12.82
N TRP A 63 -0.71 -1.91 -12.00
CA TRP A 63 0.75 -2.03 -12.15
C TRP A 63 1.25 -3.46 -11.98
N ILE A 64 0.73 -4.23 -11.03
CA ILE A 64 1.10 -5.64 -10.87
C ILE A 64 0.66 -6.48 -12.07
N LYS A 65 -0.55 -6.25 -12.61
CA LYS A 65 -1.00 -6.93 -13.84
C LYS A 65 -0.11 -6.58 -15.04
N PHE A 66 0.37 -5.34 -15.11
CA PHE A 66 1.33 -4.89 -16.12
C PHE A 66 2.67 -5.63 -15.98
N ASP A 67 3.25 -5.68 -14.77
CA ASP A 67 4.50 -6.38 -14.49
C ASP A 67 4.40 -7.88 -14.83
N LEU A 68 3.27 -8.53 -14.51
CA LEU A 68 3.01 -9.93 -14.87
C LEU A 68 2.95 -10.14 -16.38
N ARG A 69 2.52 -9.13 -17.15
CA ARG A 69 2.50 -9.19 -18.61
C ARG A 69 3.91 -9.08 -19.17
N LEU A 70 4.72 -8.15 -18.66
CA LEU A 70 6.12 -7.98 -19.04
C LEU A 70 6.95 -9.21 -18.71
N LEU A 71 6.77 -9.81 -17.53
CA LEU A 71 7.42 -11.05 -17.13
C LEU A 71 7.15 -12.18 -18.14
N ARG A 72 5.91 -12.28 -18.65
CA ARG A 72 5.55 -13.29 -19.66
C ARG A 72 6.15 -13.02 -21.03
N SER A 73 6.28 -11.75 -21.44
CA SER A 73 6.86 -11.40 -22.74
C SER A 73 8.39 -11.38 -22.74
N ASN A 74 9.01 -11.20 -21.57
CA ASN A 74 10.46 -11.02 -21.41
C ASN A 74 11.08 -12.04 -20.42
N PRO A 75 10.88 -13.36 -20.59
CA PRO A 75 11.29 -14.36 -19.57
C PRO A 75 12.81 -14.46 -19.36
N THR A 76 13.63 -14.01 -20.31
CA THR A 76 15.10 -14.04 -20.22
C THR A 76 15.65 -12.85 -19.45
N LEU A 77 15.11 -11.65 -19.69
CA LEU A 77 15.55 -10.40 -19.05
C LEU A 77 14.90 -10.22 -17.67
N LEU A 78 13.62 -10.56 -17.55
CA LEU A 78 12.83 -10.47 -16.33
C LEU A 78 12.60 -11.88 -15.78
N ASN A 79 13.65 -12.58 -15.36
CA ASN A 79 13.44 -13.87 -14.70
C ASN A 79 12.73 -13.68 -13.33
N ASN A 80 12.21 -14.77 -12.77
CA ASN A 80 11.46 -14.72 -11.51
C ASN A 80 12.24 -14.06 -10.36
N PHE A 81 13.53 -14.34 -10.20
CA PHE A 81 14.32 -13.80 -9.09
C PHE A 81 14.53 -12.29 -9.21
N VAL A 82 14.84 -11.81 -10.41
CA VAL A 82 15.01 -10.38 -10.72
C VAL A 82 13.69 -9.63 -10.48
N MET A 83 12.56 -10.18 -10.93
CA MET A 83 11.26 -9.56 -10.72
C MET A 83 10.84 -9.50 -9.24
N MET A 84 11.17 -10.51 -8.44
CA MET A 84 10.90 -10.47 -7.00
C MET A 84 11.62 -9.30 -6.33
N GLN A 85 12.87 -9.03 -6.74
CA GLN A 85 13.62 -7.87 -6.24
C GLN A 85 12.98 -6.55 -6.66
N HIS A 86 12.60 -6.42 -7.93
CA HIS A 86 11.94 -5.22 -8.44
C HIS A 86 10.63 -4.93 -7.69
N TRP A 87 9.82 -5.97 -7.44
CA TRP A 87 8.58 -5.85 -6.68
C TRP A 87 8.83 -5.48 -5.23
N ALA A 88 9.78 -6.13 -4.55
CA ALA A 88 10.08 -5.85 -3.15
C ALA A 88 10.43 -4.37 -2.93
N TYR A 89 11.38 -3.85 -3.71
CA TYR A 89 11.79 -2.45 -3.59
C TYR A 89 10.72 -1.47 -4.08
N SER A 90 9.98 -1.80 -5.15
CA SER A 90 8.86 -0.97 -5.59
C SER A 90 7.76 -0.87 -4.53
N SER A 91 7.48 -1.95 -3.81
CA SER A 91 6.50 -1.95 -2.71
C SER A 91 6.98 -1.16 -1.49
N ILE A 92 8.27 -1.19 -1.17
CA ILE A 92 8.86 -0.34 -0.11
C ILE A 92 8.75 1.13 -0.50
N ALA A 93 9.15 1.49 -1.73
CA ALA A 93 9.05 2.85 -2.24
C ALA A 93 7.60 3.36 -2.24
N LEU A 94 6.64 2.51 -2.64
CA LEU A 94 5.22 2.83 -2.58
C LEU A 94 4.75 3.05 -1.14
N TYR A 95 5.12 2.17 -0.22
CA TYR A 95 4.69 2.28 1.18
C TYR A 95 5.14 3.60 1.80
N GLU A 96 6.41 3.97 1.62
CA GLU A 96 6.94 5.23 2.15
C GLU A 96 6.32 6.46 1.49
N SER A 97 6.02 6.40 0.18
CA SER A 97 5.45 7.55 -0.53
C SER A 97 4.02 7.87 -0.12
N VAL A 98 3.22 6.85 0.24
CA VAL A 98 1.84 7.03 0.71
C VAL A 98 1.72 7.06 2.24
N LEU A 99 2.83 6.86 2.96
CA LEU A 99 2.88 6.87 4.43
C LEU A 99 2.35 8.15 5.08
N PRO A 100 2.58 9.36 4.54
CA PRO A 100 2.04 10.58 5.11
C PRO A 100 0.49 10.61 5.16
N GLY A 101 -0.18 9.84 4.28
CA GLY A 101 -1.63 9.63 4.31
C GLY A 101 -2.10 8.52 5.24
N MET A 102 -1.19 7.88 5.99
CA MET A 102 -1.40 6.70 6.84
C MET A 102 -0.90 6.94 8.28
N PRO A 103 -1.52 7.84 9.07
CA PRO A 103 -0.98 8.28 10.37
C PRO A 103 -0.86 7.19 11.44
N ALA A 104 -1.53 6.04 11.26
CA ALA A 104 -1.41 4.89 12.17
C ALA A 104 -0.17 4.02 11.90
N TYR A 105 0.59 4.30 10.85
CA TYR A 105 1.69 3.50 10.37
C TYR A 105 3.04 4.20 10.60
N ARG A 106 4.14 3.46 10.51
CA ARG A 106 5.50 3.95 10.81
C ARG A 106 6.43 3.71 9.63
N THR A 107 7.39 4.62 9.45
CA THR A 107 8.42 4.46 8.42
C THR A 107 9.26 3.21 8.66
N LEU A 108 9.69 2.57 7.57
CA LEU A 108 10.66 1.48 7.54
C LEU A 108 12.10 1.97 7.66
N SER A 109 12.34 3.29 7.52
CA SER A 109 13.64 3.89 7.80
C SER A 109 14.06 3.59 9.24
N GLY A 110 15.26 3.03 9.41
CA GLY A 110 15.78 2.55 10.71
C GLY A 110 15.27 1.16 11.14
N GLN A 111 14.35 0.55 10.40
CA GLN A 111 13.98 -0.86 10.56
C GLN A 111 14.68 -1.74 9.52
N LEU A 112 14.81 -1.24 8.29
CA LEU A 112 15.57 -1.87 7.22
C LEU A 112 17.03 -1.41 7.23
N SER A 113 17.94 -2.33 6.92
CA SER A 113 19.37 -2.05 6.85
C SER A 113 19.67 -1.04 5.73
N ASP A 114 20.50 -0.06 6.04
CA ASP A 114 20.99 0.98 5.11
C ASP A 114 19.89 1.79 4.39
N MET A 115 18.69 1.85 4.97
CA MET A 115 17.60 2.65 4.43
C MET A 115 17.72 4.12 4.88
N PRO A 116 17.74 5.09 3.94
CA PRO A 116 17.82 6.50 4.27
C PRO A 116 16.49 7.02 4.83
N ALA A 117 16.55 8.18 5.48
CA ALA A 117 15.35 8.92 5.84
C ALA A 117 14.62 9.38 4.56
N MET A 118 13.30 9.21 4.54
CA MET A 118 12.46 9.58 3.41
C MET A 118 12.05 11.06 3.47
N PRO A 119 11.84 11.73 2.32
CA PRO A 119 11.40 13.11 2.28
C PRO A 119 10.01 13.27 2.91
N SER A 120 9.81 14.40 3.60
CA SER A 120 8.50 14.79 4.13
C SER A 120 7.66 15.46 3.05
N THR A 121 6.34 15.34 3.16
CA THR A 121 5.40 16.15 2.37
C THR A 121 5.51 17.62 2.71
N GLU A 122 5.19 18.48 1.74
CA GLU A 122 5.13 19.91 1.94
C GLU A 122 3.91 20.29 2.80
N PRO A 123 4.10 21.10 3.87
CA PRO A 123 2.98 21.62 4.64
C PRO A 123 2.07 22.49 3.77
N GLY A 124 0.76 22.36 3.94
CA GLY A 124 -0.24 23.14 3.21
C GLY A 124 -0.72 22.52 1.90
N ILE A 125 -0.06 21.45 1.40
CA ILE A 125 -0.37 20.85 0.11
C ILE A 125 -1.19 19.58 0.28
N ALA A 126 -2.34 19.48 -0.39
CA ALA A 126 -3.15 18.28 -0.42
C ALA A 126 -2.65 17.30 -1.50
N TYR A 127 -2.30 16.07 -1.08
CA TYR A 127 -1.80 15.05 -1.99
C TYR A 127 -2.90 14.08 -2.44
N HIS A 128 -2.88 13.72 -3.72
CA HIS A 128 -3.72 12.66 -4.29
C HIS A 128 -2.94 11.33 -4.29
N TRP A 129 -3.22 10.45 -3.31
CA TRP A 129 -2.44 9.22 -3.10
C TRP A 129 -2.40 8.27 -4.30
N PRO A 130 -3.48 8.07 -5.10
CA PRO A 130 -3.39 7.26 -6.32
C PRO A 130 -2.41 7.83 -7.35
N THR A 131 -2.34 9.16 -7.50
CA THR A 131 -1.36 9.80 -8.39
C THR A 131 0.06 9.59 -7.87
N VAL A 132 0.28 9.77 -6.56
CA VAL A 132 1.59 9.48 -5.94
C VAL A 132 2.01 8.03 -6.19
N ALA A 133 1.11 7.08 -5.95
CA ALA A 133 1.35 5.65 -6.19
C ALA A 133 1.66 5.35 -7.66
N ASN A 134 0.92 5.97 -8.59
CA ASN A 134 1.15 5.83 -10.02
C ASN A 134 2.55 6.30 -10.43
N THR A 135 2.94 7.51 -10.01
CA THR A 135 4.26 8.08 -10.28
C THR A 135 5.38 7.23 -9.69
N VAL A 136 5.24 6.77 -8.43
CA VAL A 136 6.26 5.91 -7.81
C VAL A 136 6.47 4.63 -8.60
N PHE A 137 5.40 3.97 -9.04
CA PHE A 137 5.57 2.79 -9.86
C PHE A 137 6.21 3.12 -11.20
N ALA A 138 5.74 4.15 -11.91
CA ALA A 138 6.33 4.52 -13.19
C ALA A 138 7.84 4.81 -13.09
N GLU A 139 8.28 5.55 -12.08
CA GLU A 139 9.70 5.83 -11.84
C GLU A 139 10.50 4.56 -11.51
N MET A 140 10.00 3.71 -10.62
CA MET A 140 10.67 2.45 -10.29
C MET A 140 10.78 1.54 -11.53
N LYS A 141 9.77 1.54 -12.40
CA LYS A 141 9.78 0.79 -13.65
C LYS A 141 10.78 1.36 -14.64
N ARG A 142 10.82 2.69 -14.84
CA ARG A 142 11.83 3.34 -15.69
C ARG A 142 13.26 2.99 -15.25
N TYR A 143 13.49 2.92 -13.93
CA TYR A 143 14.76 2.49 -13.37
C TYR A 143 15.07 1.01 -13.72
N TYR A 144 14.18 0.08 -13.34
CA TYR A 144 14.44 -1.36 -13.49
C TYR A 144 14.37 -1.87 -14.94
N TYR A 145 13.57 -1.24 -15.79
CA TYR A 145 13.28 -1.69 -17.16
C TYR A 145 14.01 -0.87 -18.23
N SER A 146 15.05 -0.14 -17.83
CA SER A 146 15.89 0.67 -18.72
C SER A 146 16.55 -0.13 -19.85
N ASN A 147 16.74 -1.44 -19.66
CA ASN A 147 17.32 -2.37 -20.64
C ASN A 147 16.27 -3.13 -21.49
N LEU A 148 14.97 -2.91 -21.27
CA LEU A 148 13.92 -3.52 -22.08
C LEU A 148 13.79 -2.84 -23.45
N SER A 149 12.97 -3.44 -24.31
CA SER A 149 12.67 -2.89 -25.63
C SER A 149 12.04 -1.49 -25.54
N GLU A 150 12.17 -0.71 -26.60
CA GLU A 150 11.53 0.62 -26.67
C GLU A 150 10.00 0.53 -26.53
N ALA A 151 9.40 -0.55 -27.06
CA ALA A 151 7.97 -0.81 -26.91
C ALA A 151 7.57 -1.05 -25.45
N ASP A 152 8.35 -1.84 -24.69
CA ASP A 152 8.08 -2.10 -23.28
C ASP A 152 8.25 -0.83 -22.42
N LYS A 153 9.28 -0.03 -22.69
CA LYS A 153 9.47 1.28 -22.04
C LYS A 153 8.30 2.21 -22.35
N GLY A 154 7.94 2.36 -23.62
CA GLY A 154 6.79 3.16 -24.03
C GLY A 154 5.46 2.67 -23.44
N SER A 155 5.32 1.37 -23.16
CA SER A 155 4.14 0.82 -22.49
C SER A 155 4.04 1.22 -21.01
N THR A 156 5.18 1.46 -20.35
CA THR A 156 5.22 2.02 -18.98
C THR A 156 4.70 3.46 -18.99
N ASP A 157 5.23 4.30 -19.88
CA ASP A 157 4.83 5.70 -19.98
C ASP A 157 3.36 5.84 -20.40
N SER A 158 2.90 4.97 -21.31
CA SER A 158 1.49 4.92 -21.72
C SER A 158 0.56 4.56 -20.56
N LEU A 159 0.95 3.62 -19.69
CA LEU A 159 0.16 3.24 -18.52
C LEU A 159 0.11 4.36 -17.48
N GLU A 160 1.26 5.00 -17.20
CA GLU A 160 1.31 6.15 -16.30
C GLU A 160 0.40 7.28 -16.79
N ALA A 161 0.48 7.63 -18.08
CA ALA A 161 -0.32 8.69 -18.69
C ALA A 161 -1.83 8.37 -18.61
N ALA A 162 -2.24 7.15 -18.94
CA ALA A 162 -3.65 6.74 -18.88
C ALA A 162 -4.23 6.79 -17.45
N LEU A 163 -3.43 6.42 -16.45
CA LEU A 163 -3.83 6.53 -15.04
C LEU A 163 -3.87 7.99 -14.59
N ASN A 164 -2.90 8.82 -15.01
CA ASN A 164 -2.91 10.25 -14.71
C ASN A 164 -4.14 10.94 -15.30
N GLU A 165 -4.51 10.63 -16.54
CA GLU A 165 -5.72 11.17 -17.18
C GLU A 165 -6.98 10.85 -16.36
N ARG A 166 -7.16 9.58 -15.96
CA ARG A 166 -8.25 9.16 -15.06
C ARG A 166 -8.24 9.95 -13.74
N TYR A 167 -7.07 10.10 -13.12
CA TYR A 167 -6.98 10.77 -11.82
C TYR A 167 -7.17 12.27 -11.89
N GLN A 168 -6.91 12.91 -13.05
CA GLN A 168 -7.27 14.33 -13.23
C GLN A 168 -8.79 14.53 -13.11
N GLU A 169 -9.61 13.61 -13.62
CA GLU A 169 -11.07 13.66 -13.45
C GLU A 169 -11.46 13.57 -11.97
N GLU A 170 -10.85 12.65 -11.22
CA GLU A 170 -11.11 12.47 -9.78
C GLU A 170 -10.72 13.70 -8.95
N ILE A 171 -9.56 14.31 -9.26
CA ILE A 171 -9.08 15.53 -8.60
C ILE A 171 -10.01 16.70 -8.89
N ASN A 172 -10.44 16.87 -10.15
CA ASN A 172 -11.34 17.95 -10.55
C ASN A 172 -12.71 17.86 -9.86
N VAL A 173 -13.25 16.65 -9.67
CA VAL A 173 -14.49 16.44 -8.90
C VAL A 173 -14.32 16.80 -7.43
N CYS A 174 -13.18 16.46 -6.82
CA CYS A 174 -12.90 16.82 -5.42
C CYS A 174 -12.82 18.34 -5.21
N ASN A 175 -12.20 19.06 -6.13
CA ASN A 175 -12.13 20.52 -6.05
C ASN A 175 -13.50 21.20 -6.11
N LEU A 176 -14.49 20.57 -6.76
CA LEU A 176 -15.85 21.12 -6.84
C LEU A 176 -16.68 20.88 -5.57
N SER A 177 -16.43 19.78 -4.83
CA SER A 177 -17.13 19.48 -3.57
C SER A 177 -16.65 20.31 -2.37
N ASP A 178 -15.47 20.91 -2.46
CA ASP A 178 -14.89 21.73 -1.39
C ASP A 178 -15.35 23.21 -1.44
N ILE A 179 -16.15 23.59 -2.46
CA ILE A 179 -16.68 24.95 -2.68
C ILE A 179 -18.19 25.05 -2.35
N SER A 180 -18.84 23.93 -2.00
CA SER A 180 -20.26 23.86 -1.60
C SER A 180 -20.44 23.62 -0.11
#